data_AF-A0A167TA75-F1
#
_entry.id   AF-A0A167TA75-F1
#
_cell.length_a   1.000
_cell.length_b   1.000
_cell.length_c   1.000
_cell.angle_alpha   90.00
_cell.angle_beta   90.00
_cell.angle_gamma   90.00
#
_symmetry.space_group_name_H-M   'P 1'
#
loop_
_entity.id
_entity.type
_entity.pdbx_description
1 polymer ?
#
loop_
_entity_poly.entity_id
_entity_poly.type
_entity_poly.pdbx_seq_one_letter_code
_entity_poly.pdbx_strand_id
1 'polypeptide(L)'
;MKAISISALILATTTSILAAPSPKVSALEPLRLTNLNAAIPSTTPPQTCLLSFAVKDPNTNTDTKCSAYWSIGMPGNKTYNCSDKAYQLHLPNGIYDIEKFDLGVSRADGSETGRATVSGDSWKCEKQEYPMARCKWDGIFSLDVAPST
;
A
#
# COMPACT_ATOMS: atom_id res chain seq x y z
N MET A 1 -3.79 -64.19 50.10
CA MET A 1 -3.90 -62.74 49.82
C MET A 1 -2.71 -62.00 50.40
N LYS A 2 -1.85 -61.39 49.58
CA LYS A 2 -1.41 -59.98 49.66
C LYS A 2 -0.30 -59.71 48.64
N ALA A 3 -0.40 -58.55 47.99
CA ALA A 3 0.22 -58.19 46.73
C ALA A 3 1.55 -57.43 46.86
N ILE A 4 2.45 -57.72 45.91
CA ILE A 4 3.32 -56.86 45.07
C ILE A 4 3.57 -55.41 45.51
N SER A 5 4.84 -54.96 45.44
CA SER A 5 5.18 -53.64 44.86
C SER A 5 6.67 -53.55 44.46
N ILE A 6 6.95 -53.35 43.16
CA ILE A 6 8.27 -53.03 42.61
C ILE A 6 8.16 -51.60 42.06
N SER A 7 8.96 -50.67 42.61
CA SER A 7 8.98 -49.28 42.17
C SER A 7 10.01 -49.09 41.05
N ALA A 8 9.55 -48.75 39.85
CA ALA A 8 10.38 -48.40 38.71
C ALA A 8 10.63 -46.87 38.69
N LEU A 9 11.90 -46.44 38.66
CA LEU A 9 12.27 -45.05 38.38
C LEU A 9 12.33 -44.83 36.87
N ILE A 10 11.53 -43.90 36.37
CA ILE A 10 11.55 -43.46 34.96
C ILE A 10 12.26 -42.09 34.93
N LEU A 11 13.41 -41.99 34.26
CA LEU A 11 14.06 -40.71 33.98
C LEU A 11 13.30 -40.01 32.84
N ALA A 12 12.63 -38.90 33.16
CA ALA A 12 12.06 -38.02 32.16
C ALA A 12 13.17 -37.14 31.56
N THR A 13 13.54 -37.41 30.30
CA THR A 13 14.40 -36.52 29.51
C THR A 13 13.54 -35.41 28.92
N THR A 14 13.57 -34.23 29.53
CA THR A 14 12.96 -33.03 28.95
C THR A 14 13.78 -32.58 27.75
N THR A 15 13.28 -32.84 26.54
CA THR A 15 13.80 -32.23 25.31
C THR A 15 13.31 -30.80 25.23
N SER A 16 14.15 -29.86 25.65
CA SER A 16 13.92 -28.43 25.42
C SER A 16 14.08 -28.17 23.92
N ILE A 17 12.98 -28.08 23.19
CA ILE A 17 12.98 -27.57 21.82
C ILE A 17 13.27 -26.07 21.93
N LEU A 18 14.52 -25.67 21.71
CA LEU A 18 14.85 -24.26 21.53
C LEU A 18 14.20 -23.81 20.21
N ALA A 19 13.12 -23.04 20.32
CA ALA A 19 12.61 -22.26 19.20
C ALA A 19 13.73 -21.34 18.74
N ALA A 20 14.33 -21.64 17.58
CA ALA A 20 15.32 -20.77 16.97
C ALA A 20 14.67 -19.40 16.70
N PRO A 21 15.31 -18.29 17.10
CA PRO A 21 14.78 -16.97 16.78
C PRO A 21 14.69 -16.85 15.26
N SER A 22 13.46 -16.66 14.76
CA SER A 22 13.24 -16.35 13.35
C SER A 22 14.05 -15.11 13.00
N PRO A 23 14.69 -15.05 11.81
CA PRO A 23 15.37 -13.85 11.38
C PRO A 23 14.36 -12.70 11.46
N LYS A 24 14.69 -11.67 12.25
CA LYS A 24 13.93 -10.43 12.27
C LYS A 24 14.06 -9.82 10.88
N VAL A 25 13.03 -10.00 10.04
CA VAL A 25 12.85 -9.15 8.88
C VAL A 25 12.75 -7.73 9.46
N SER A 26 13.74 -6.87 9.16
CA SER A 26 13.63 -5.47 9.53
C SER A 26 12.31 -4.97 8.96
N ALA A 27 11.40 -4.55 9.85
CA ALA A 27 10.11 -4.05 9.43
C ALA A 27 10.36 -2.81 8.57
N LEU A 28 9.90 -2.85 7.31
CA LEU A 28 9.99 -1.69 6.42
C LEU A 28 9.09 -0.60 6.98
N GLU A 29 9.60 0.63 6.98
CA GLU A 29 8.80 1.79 7.32
C GLU A 29 7.81 2.09 6.17
N PRO A 30 6.58 2.55 6.47
CA PRO A 30 5.59 2.84 5.44
C PRO A 30 6.05 3.97 4.50
N LEU A 31 5.70 3.84 3.22
CA LEU A 31 5.84 4.94 2.27
C LEU A 31 4.90 6.08 2.67
N ARG A 32 5.38 7.31 2.57
CA ARG A 32 4.59 8.51 2.85
C ARG A 32 4.15 9.15 1.55
N LEU A 33 2.86 9.03 1.23
CA LEU A 33 2.28 9.70 0.07
C LEU A 33 1.83 11.11 0.50
N THR A 34 2.48 12.11 -0.07
CA THR A 34 2.24 13.53 0.22
C THR A 34 1.65 14.22 -1.00
N ASN A 35 0.92 15.32 -0.78
CA ASN A 35 0.23 16.07 -1.85
C ASN A 35 -0.66 15.17 -2.74
N LEU A 36 -1.33 14.18 -2.13
CA LEU A 36 -2.21 13.28 -2.84
C LEU A 36 -3.45 14.03 -3.32
N ASN A 37 -3.63 14.06 -4.64
CA ASN A 37 -4.63 14.87 -5.31
C ASN A 37 -5.26 14.08 -6.47
N ALA A 38 -6.58 14.14 -6.58
CA ALA A 38 -7.35 13.63 -7.70
C ALA A 38 -8.20 14.76 -8.31
N ALA A 39 -8.30 14.84 -9.63
CA ALA A 39 -9.08 15.88 -10.30
C ALA A 39 -9.82 15.35 -11.53
N ILE A 40 -11.05 15.82 -11.72
CA ILE A 40 -11.88 15.57 -12.90
C ILE A 40 -11.93 16.87 -13.72
N PRO A 41 -11.17 16.98 -14.83
CA PRO A 41 -11.09 18.22 -15.58
C PRO A 41 -12.36 18.53 -16.39
N SER A 42 -13.13 17.51 -16.76
CA SER A 42 -14.33 17.67 -17.57
C SER A 42 -15.40 16.64 -17.20
N THR A 43 -16.67 17.06 -17.23
CA THR A 43 -17.85 16.19 -17.10
C THR A 43 -18.28 15.58 -18.43
N THR A 44 -17.72 16.05 -19.56
CA THR A 44 -18.01 15.50 -20.89
C THR A 44 -17.47 14.07 -21.00
N PRO A 45 -18.30 13.10 -21.38
CA PRO A 45 -17.85 11.73 -21.59
C PRO A 45 -16.80 11.62 -22.71
N PRO A 46 -15.79 10.74 -22.57
CA PRO A 46 -15.48 9.99 -21.34
C PRO A 46 -14.89 10.91 -20.26
N GLN A 47 -15.43 10.84 -19.05
CA GLN A 47 -14.86 11.57 -17.90
C GLN A 47 -13.51 10.98 -17.54
N THR A 48 -12.60 11.84 -17.09
CA THR A 48 -11.22 11.45 -16.82
C THR A 48 -10.81 11.89 -15.43
N CYS A 49 -9.95 11.12 -14.79
CA CYS A 49 -9.34 11.43 -13.52
C CYS A 49 -7.84 11.62 -13.72
N LEU A 50 -7.32 12.73 -13.19
CA LEU A 50 -5.89 12.99 -13.02
C LEU A 50 -5.54 12.73 -11.56
N LEU A 51 -4.72 11.73 -11.29
CA LEU A 51 -4.20 11.40 -9.97
C LEU A 51 -2.73 11.84 -9.88
N SER A 52 -2.33 12.49 -8.80
CA SER A 52 -0.94 12.87 -8.55
C SER A 52 -0.61 12.83 -7.06
N PHE A 53 0.62 12.43 -6.72
CA PHE A 53 1.18 12.49 -5.37
C PHE A 53 2.71 12.45 -5.42
N ALA A 54 3.36 12.73 -4.29
CA ALA A 54 4.78 12.47 -4.10
C ALA A 54 4.97 11.32 -3.10
N VAL A 55 5.85 10.39 -3.43
CA VAL A 55 6.30 9.30 -2.56
C VAL A 55 7.54 9.79 -1.82
N LYS A 56 7.51 9.71 -0.49
CA LYS A 56 8.71 9.78 0.34
C LYS A 56 8.95 8.42 0.95
N ASP A 57 10.06 7.80 0.58
CA ASP A 57 10.48 6.52 1.13
C ASP A 57 11.55 6.73 2.22
N PRO A 58 11.22 6.50 3.50
CA PRO A 58 12.20 6.60 4.58
C PRO A 58 13.25 5.48 4.56
N ASN A 59 12.96 4.32 3.93
CA ASN A 59 13.88 3.18 3.89
C ASN A 59 15.06 3.42 2.94
N THR A 60 14.84 4.20 1.88
CA THR A 60 15.87 4.51 0.86
C THR A 60 16.23 5.99 0.78
N ASN A 61 15.55 6.85 1.55
CA ASN A 61 15.65 8.30 1.48
C ASN A 61 15.34 8.85 0.07
N THR A 62 14.40 8.22 -0.64
CA THR A 62 13.97 8.60 -1.99
C THR A 62 12.73 9.51 -1.94
N ASP A 63 12.71 10.55 -2.77
CA ASP A 63 11.55 11.43 -2.98
C ASP A 63 11.24 11.52 -4.49
N THR A 64 10.04 11.09 -4.89
CA THR A 64 9.64 11.07 -6.30
C THR A 64 8.18 11.43 -6.50
N LYS A 65 7.86 11.98 -7.67
CA LYS A 65 6.48 12.34 -8.04
C LYS A 65 5.88 11.26 -8.92
N CYS A 66 4.68 10.84 -8.56
CA CYS A 66 3.89 9.87 -9.30
C CYS A 66 2.61 10.53 -9.82
N SER A 67 2.22 10.16 -11.03
CA SER A 67 0.96 10.62 -11.61
C SER A 67 0.35 9.57 -12.51
N ALA A 68 -0.97 9.52 -12.55
CA ALA A 68 -1.74 8.68 -13.43
C ALA A 68 -2.89 9.45 -14.07
N TYR A 69 -3.34 8.93 -15.20
CA TYR A 69 -4.56 9.37 -15.87
C TYR A 69 -5.47 8.17 -16.06
N TRP A 70 -6.75 8.30 -15.74
CA TRP A 70 -7.72 7.20 -15.86
C TRP A 70 -9.03 7.68 -16.46
N SER A 71 -9.68 6.86 -17.28
CA SER A 71 -11.06 7.12 -17.72
C SER A 71 -12.02 6.60 -16.66
N ILE A 72 -12.77 7.50 -16.03
CA ILE A 72 -13.67 7.16 -14.91
C ILE A 72 -14.74 6.17 -15.37
N GLY A 73 -15.03 5.18 -14.53
CA GLY A 73 -16.05 4.16 -14.81
C GLY A 73 -15.56 2.98 -15.64
N MET A 74 -14.30 2.99 -16.09
CA MET A 74 -13.69 1.86 -16.78
C MET A 74 -12.96 0.95 -15.79
N PRO A 75 -13.17 -0.37 -15.86
CA PRO A 75 -12.35 -1.32 -15.12
C PRO A 75 -10.98 -1.42 -15.77
N GLY A 76 -9.98 -1.81 -15.00
CA GLY A 76 -8.72 -2.25 -15.56
C GLY A 76 -7.56 -2.12 -14.60
N ASN A 77 -6.42 -2.61 -15.06
CA ASN A 77 -5.17 -2.58 -14.34
C ASN A 77 -4.16 -1.79 -15.19
N LYS A 78 -3.66 -0.68 -14.65
CA LYS A 78 -2.53 0.04 -15.26
C LYS A 78 -1.46 0.35 -14.26
N THR A 79 -0.25 0.38 -14.81
CA THR A 79 0.97 0.78 -14.12
C THR A 79 1.54 2.04 -14.78
N TYR A 80 2.00 2.98 -13.96
CA TYR A 80 2.64 4.22 -14.37
C TYR A 80 3.99 4.33 -13.66
N ASN A 81 5.05 4.65 -14.41
CA ASN A 81 6.32 4.97 -13.78
C ASN A 81 6.22 6.34 -13.10
N CYS A 82 6.76 6.42 -11.88
CA CYS A 82 7.02 7.71 -11.24
C CYS A 82 8.18 8.43 -11.95
N SER A 83 8.38 9.70 -11.63
CA SER A 83 9.24 10.61 -12.40
C SER A 83 10.70 10.14 -12.50
N ASP A 84 11.23 9.58 -11.41
CA ASP A 84 12.59 9.03 -11.33
C ASP A 84 12.68 7.55 -11.77
N LYS A 85 11.54 6.92 -12.07
CA LYS A 85 11.40 5.50 -12.41
C LYS A 85 11.86 4.52 -11.32
N ALA A 86 12.15 4.99 -10.11
CA ALA A 86 12.46 4.11 -8.98
C ALA A 86 11.19 3.42 -8.43
N TYR A 87 10.04 4.07 -8.62
CA TYR A 87 8.72 3.55 -8.21
C TYR A 87 7.75 3.46 -9.38
N GLN A 88 6.79 2.57 -9.21
CA GLN A 88 5.65 2.38 -10.08
C GLN A 88 4.36 2.53 -9.30
N LEU A 89 3.44 3.33 -9.84
CA LEU A 89 2.08 3.51 -9.38
C LEU A 89 1.17 2.51 -10.10
N HIS A 90 0.34 1.78 -9.36
CA HIS A 90 -0.63 0.83 -9.88
C HIS A 90 -2.06 1.26 -9.54
N LEU A 91 -2.93 1.15 -10.55
CA LEU A 91 -4.39 1.28 -10.41
C LEU A 91 -5.01 -0.08 -10.78
N PRO A 92 -5.04 -1.07 -9.87
CA PRO A 92 -5.40 -2.46 -10.19
C PRO A 92 -6.86 -2.64 -10.62
N ASN A 93 -7.74 -1.74 -10.17
CA ASN A 93 -9.17 -1.76 -10.45
C ASN A 93 -9.65 -0.49 -11.17
N GLY A 94 -8.72 0.36 -11.62
CA GLY A 94 -9.04 1.68 -12.15
C GLY A 94 -9.58 2.63 -11.08
N ILE A 95 -10.21 3.71 -11.52
CA ILE A 95 -10.85 4.73 -10.68
C ILE A 95 -12.31 4.88 -11.13
N TYR A 96 -13.23 4.57 -10.23
CA TYR A 96 -14.67 4.78 -10.39
C TYR A 96 -15.16 5.98 -9.59
N ASP A 97 -14.54 6.20 -8.44
CA ASP A 97 -14.81 7.28 -7.51
C ASP A 97 -13.46 7.92 -7.15
N ILE A 98 -13.35 9.24 -7.30
CA ILE A 98 -12.12 9.97 -7.01
C ILE A 98 -11.83 10.07 -5.51
N GLU A 99 -12.84 9.81 -4.67
CA GLU A 99 -12.73 9.78 -3.21
C GLU A 99 -12.50 8.35 -2.67
N LYS A 100 -12.61 7.34 -3.54
CA LYS A 100 -12.45 5.93 -3.19
C LYS A 100 -11.90 5.08 -4.34
N PHE A 101 -10.63 4.69 -4.25
CA PHE A 101 -10.00 3.80 -5.22
C PHE A 101 -8.88 2.97 -4.60
N ASP A 102 -8.57 1.84 -5.25
CA ASP A 102 -7.43 1.02 -4.87
C ASP A 102 -6.15 1.54 -5.51
N LEU A 103 -5.14 1.72 -4.67
CA LEU A 103 -3.84 2.26 -5.02
C LEU A 103 -2.76 1.23 -4.68
N GLY A 104 -1.86 1.00 -5.63
CA GLY A 104 -0.61 0.27 -5.37
C GLY A 104 0.59 1.14 -5.66
N VAL A 105 1.67 0.94 -4.91
CA VAL A 105 3.00 1.48 -5.22
C VAL A 105 4.01 0.35 -5.05
N SER A 106 4.87 0.14 -6.03
CA SER A 106 5.99 -0.81 -5.94
C SER A 106 7.30 -0.16 -6.33
N ARG A 107 8.41 -0.73 -5.86
CA ARG A 107 9.74 -0.39 -6.38
C ARG A 107 9.91 -1.05 -7.75
N ALA A 108 10.51 -0.32 -8.69
CA ALA A 108 10.69 -0.79 -10.06
C ALA A 108 11.64 -2.00 -10.18
N ASP A 109 12.51 -2.20 -9.18
CA ASP A 109 13.36 -3.40 -9.04
C ASP A 109 12.59 -4.62 -8.48
N GLY A 110 11.31 -4.47 -8.14
CA GLY A 110 10.46 -5.51 -7.60
C GLY A 110 10.74 -5.83 -6.12
N SER A 111 11.62 -5.11 -5.44
CA SER A 111 11.99 -5.43 -4.05
C SER A 111 10.82 -5.30 -3.08
N GLU A 112 9.95 -4.31 -3.28
CA GLU A 112 8.90 -3.95 -2.31
C GLU A 112 7.62 -3.53 -3.02
N THR A 113 6.48 -3.85 -2.40
CA THR A 113 5.15 -3.49 -2.88
C THR A 113 4.21 -3.15 -1.74
N GLY A 114 3.40 -2.11 -1.94
CA GLY A 114 2.35 -1.70 -1.03
C GLY A 114 1.03 -1.53 -1.77
N ARG A 115 -0.07 -1.90 -1.14
CA ARG A 115 -1.42 -1.72 -1.69
C ARG A 115 -2.39 -1.30 -0.59
N ALA A 116 -3.22 -0.31 -0.88
CA ALA A 116 -4.28 0.14 0.01
C ALA A 116 -5.47 0.69 -0.78
N THR A 117 -6.65 0.65 -0.16
CA THR A 117 -7.79 1.45 -0.61
C THR A 117 -7.65 2.85 -0.03
N VAL A 118 -7.59 3.86 -0.88
CA VAL A 118 -7.56 5.27 -0.46
C VAL A 118 -9.00 5.73 -0.33
N SER A 119 -9.47 5.96 0.90
CA SER A 119 -10.81 6.46 1.19
C SER A 119 -10.90 7.09 2.58
N GLY A 120 -11.92 7.93 2.82
CA GLY A 120 -12.21 8.50 4.14
C GLY A 120 -12.25 10.03 4.18
N ASP A 121 -12.50 10.58 5.37
CA ASP A 121 -12.81 12.00 5.59
C ASP A 121 -11.63 12.97 5.41
N SER A 122 -10.42 12.42 5.21
CA SER A 122 -9.23 13.21 4.87
C SER A 122 -9.30 13.77 3.46
N TRP A 123 -10.13 13.21 2.57
CA TRP A 123 -10.40 13.87 1.29
C TRP A 123 -11.15 15.20 1.50
N LYS A 124 -10.56 16.29 0.99
CA LYS A 124 -11.18 17.60 0.90
C LYS A 124 -11.47 17.88 -0.56
N CYS A 125 -12.76 17.82 -0.91
CA CYS A 125 -13.22 17.93 -2.28
C CYS A 125 -13.97 19.23 -2.53
N GLU A 126 -13.61 19.89 -3.62
CA GLU A 126 -14.24 21.12 -4.09
C GLU A 126 -14.80 20.89 -5.50
N LYS A 127 -16.00 21.43 -5.74
CA LYS A 127 -16.63 21.50 -7.06
C LYS A 127 -16.52 22.93 -7.57
N GLN A 128 -16.03 23.11 -8.78
CA GLN A 128 -15.82 24.41 -9.41
C GLN A 128 -15.99 24.29 -10.94
N GLU A 129 -15.93 25.41 -11.66
CA GLU A 129 -16.16 25.42 -13.11
C GLU A 129 -15.04 24.71 -13.90
N TYR A 130 -13.78 24.79 -13.48
CA TYR A 130 -12.70 23.98 -14.06
C TYR A 130 -11.51 23.83 -13.12
N PRO A 131 -10.97 22.60 -12.94
CA PRO A 131 -11.62 21.30 -13.15
C PRO A 131 -12.93 21.17 -12.38
N MET A 132 -13.83 20.34 -12.90
CA MET A 132 -15.17 20.12 -12.38
C MET A 132 -15.20 19.57 -10.95
N ALA A 133 -14.20 18.76 -10.60
CA ALA A 133 -13.96 18.32 -9.24
C ALA A 133 -12.46 18.27 -8.94
N ARG A 134 -12.08 18.67 -7.74
CA ARG A 134 -10.73 18.48 -7.18
C ARG A 134 -10.87 17.92 -5.78
N CYS A 135 -10.17 16.84 -5.51
CA CYS A 135 -10.04 16.24 -4.19
C CYS A 135 -8.57 16.24 -3.79
N LYS A 136 -8.29 16.72 -2.58
CA LYS A 136 -6.95 16.68 -1.99
C LYS A 136 -7.01 15.95 -0.66
N TRP A 137 -6.06 15.05 -0.45
CA TRP A 137 -5.91 14.38 0.84
C TRP A 137 -5.30 15.36 1.84
N ASP A 138 -5.95 15.52 2.98
CA ASP A 138 -5.46 16.31 4.11
C ASP A 138 -4.42 15.51 4.90
N GLY A 139 -3.17 15.98 4.87
CA GLY A 139 -2.04 15.35 5.53
C GLY A 139 -1.27 14.35 4.67
N ILE A 140 -0.79 13.28 5.32
CA ILE A 140 0.06 12.25 4.71
C ILE A 140 -0.72 10.94 4.70
N PHE A 141 -0.78 10.29 3.54
CA PHE A 141 -1.30 8.93 3.46
C PHE A 141 -0.14 7.94 3.64
N SER A 142 -0.18 7.18 4.72
CA SER A 142 0.82 6.13 4.99
C SER A 142 0.44 4.85 4.24
N LEU A 143 1.35 4.34 3.43
CA LEU A 143 1.19 3.11 2.67
C LEU A 143 2.19 2.07 3.18
N ASP A 144 1.67 1.04 3.85
CA ASP A 144 2.48 -0.09 4.28
C ASP A 144 3.04 -0.83 3.07
N VAL A 145 4.32 -1.19 3.15
CA VAL A 145 5.02 -1.95 2.12
C VAL A 145 5.59 -3.23 2.72
N ALA A 146 5.63 -4.26 1.90
CA ALA A 146 6.27 -5.53 2.22
C ALA A 146 7.22 -5.93 1.09
N PRO A 147 8.24 -6.75 1.39
CA PRO A 147 9.03 -7.38 0.35
C PRO A 147 8.12 -8.12 -0.64
N SER A 148 8.36 -7.96 -1.95
CA SER A 148 7.59 -8.73 -2.94
C SER A 148 8.02 -10.21 -2.86
N THR A 149 7.05 -11.10 -2.71
CA THR A 149 7.24 -12.56 -2.74
C THR A 149 7.37 -13.10 -4.16
#